data_AF-A0A8X6XGV2-F1
#
_entry.id   AF-A0A8X6XGV2-F1
#
_cell.length_a   1.000
_cell.length_b   1.000
_cell.length_c   1.000
_cell.angle_alpha   90.00
_cell.angle_beta   90.00
_cell.angle_gamma   90.00
#
_symmetry.space_group_name_H-M   'P 1'
#
loop_
_entity.id
_entity.type
_entity.pdbx_description
1 polymer ?
#
loop_
_entity_poly.entity_id
_entity_poly.type
_entity_poly.pdbx_seq_one_letter_code
_entity_poly.pdbx_strand_id
1 'polypeptide(L)'
;MAGEGDYNDYFDHLLAAYKYRNQPNVLILTFESLKADRRGTCLKIARFLGEEYHQRLLDNDEAVLKKVLEYSGLEYMKATVNEFWKELLMLCLPKKTRSGIP
;
A
#
# COMPACT_ATOMS: atom_id res chain seq x y z
N MET A 1 26.79 -3.97 -17.38
CA MET A 1 25.51 -4.70 -17.44
C MET A 1 24.43 -3.65 -17.25
N ALA A 2 23.69 -3.32 -18.31
CA ALA A 2 22.63 -2.32 -18.23
C ALA A 2 21.49 -2.91 -17.39
N GLY A 3 21.02 -2.18 -16.38
CA GLY A 3 19.94 -2.60 -15.50
C GLY A 3 18.59 -2.58 -16.21
N GLU A 4 18.44 -3.36 -17.27
CA GLU A 4 17.22 -3.48 -18.06
C GLU A 4 16.22 -4.37 -17.32
N GLY A 5 15.32 -3.74 -16.56
CA GLY A 5 14.07 -4.36 -16.11
C GLY A 5 12.94 -4.16 -17.11
N ASP A 6 11.80 -4.82 -16.89
CA ASP A 6 10.59 -4.73 -17.74
C ASP A 6 10.02 -3.30 -17.88
N TYR A 7 10.49 -2.38 -17.05
CA TYR A 7 10.16 -0.96 -17.08
C TYR A 7 11.45 -0.13 -16.97
N ASN A 8 12.34 -0.14 -17.98
CA ASN A 8 13.53 0.73 -18.07
C ASN A 8 14.50 0.69 -16.85
N ASP A 9 15.50 1.59 -16.79
CA ASP A 9 16.37 1.73 -15.60
C ASP A 9 15.57 2.33 -14.42
N TYR A 10 15.73 1.76 -13.23
CA TYR A 10 15.14 2.23 -11.96
C TYR A 10 15.36 3.74 -11.75
N PHE A 11 16.56 4.24 -12.04
CA PHE A 11 16.88 5.66 -11.85
C PHE A 11 16.18 6.55 -12.86
N ASP A 12 15.96 6.10 -14.10
CA ASP A 12 15.25 6.87 -15.11
C ASP A 12 13.80 7.15 -14.70
N HIS A 13 13.11 6.14 -14.14
CA HIS A 13 11.74 6.31 -13.62
C HIS A 13 11.67 7.24 -12.42
N LEU A 14 12.60 7.07 -11.48
CA LEU A 14 12.66 7.91 -10.29
C LEU A 14 12.93 9.37 -10.66
N LEU A 15 13.92 9.61 -11.54
CA LEU A 15 14.30 10.95 -11.98
C LEU A 15 13.18 11.61 -12.78
N ALA A 16 12.44 10.87 -13.61
CA ALA A 16 11.29 11.38 -14.34
C ALA A 16 10.20 11.92 -13.40
N ALA A 17 9.84 11.15 -12.36
CA ALA A 17 8.88 11.60 -11.34
C ALA A 17 9.43 12.76 -10.49
N TYR A 18 10.71 12.73 -10.13
CA TYR A 18 11.35 13.74 -9.27
C TYR A 18 11.41 15.14 -9.89
N LYS A 19 11.37 15.25 -11.23
CA LYS A 19 11.24 16.54 -11.94
C LYS A 19 10.01 17.33 -11.49
N TYR A 20 8.94 16.64 -11.11
CA TYR A 20 7.67 17.24 -10.72
C TYR A 20 7.47 17.35 -9.21
N ARG A 21 8.49 17.06 -8.40
CA ARG A 21 8.38 16.99 -6.92
C ARG A 21 7.82 18.24 -6.22
N ASN A 22 7.93 19.40 -6.85
CA ASN A 22 7.46 20.68 -6.32
C ASN A 22 6.07 21.05 -6.84
N GLN A 23 5.45 20.23 -7.69
CA GLN A 23 4.09 20.47 -8.15
C GLN A 23 3.09 20.19 -7.03
N PRO A 24 2.03 21.01 -6.88
CA PRO A 24 1.08 20.86 -5.78
C PRO A 24 0.28 19.56 -5.84
N ASN A 25 0.19 18.94 -7.01
CA ASN A 25 -0.50 17.68 -7.27
C ASN A 25 0.45 16.46 -7.33
N VAL A 26 1.67 16.58 -6.80
CA VAL A 26 2.64 15.48 -6.73
C VAL A 26 3.12 15.28 -5.29
N LEU A 27 2.93 14.08 -4.76
CA LEU A 27 3.45 13.67 -3.45
C LEU A 27 4.55 12.62 -3.63
N ILE A 28 5.76 12.94 -3.19
CA ILE A 28 6.87 11.99 -3.13
C ILE A 28 7.02 11.48 -1.70
N LEU A 29 7.05 10.15 -1.57
CA LEU A 29 7.31 9.42 -0.33
C LEU A 29 8.36 8.35 -0.60
N THR A 30 9.13 8.03 0.44
CA THR A 30 10.07 6.91 0.40
C THR A 30 9.58 5.79 1.31
N PHE A 31 10.00 4.57 1.00
CA PHE A 31 9.66 3.41 1.81
C PHE A 31 10.24 3.52 3.22
N GLU A 32 11.45 4.07 3.35
CA GLU A 32 12.13 4.28 4.61
C GLU A 32 11.37 5.26 5.51
N SER A 33 10.87 6.38 4.95
CA SER A 33 10.05 7.33 5.71
C SER A 33 8.72 6.69 6.13
N LEU A 34 8.08 5.91 5.25
CA LEU A 34 6.87 5.16 5.59
C LEU A 34 7.13 4.15 6.72
N LYS A 35 8.25 3.43 6.66
CA LYS A 35 8.62 2.43 7.67
C LYS A 35 8.99 3.06 9.01
N ALA A 36 9.65 4.22 8.99
CA ALA A 36 10.05 4.96 10.19
C ALA A 36 8.86 5.61 10.91
N ASP A 37 7.93 6.21 10.17
CA ASP A 37 6.73 6.84 10.73
C ASP A 37 5.52 6.59 9.83
N ARG A 38 4.86 5.46 10.07
CA ARG A 38 3.62 5.08 9.37
C ARG A 38 2.50 6.08 9.62
N ARG A 39 2.35 6.53 10.87
CA ARG A 39 1.27 7.43 11.28
C ARG A 39 1.41 8.78 10.59
N GLY A 40 2.58 9.41 10.68
CA GLY A 40 2.85 10.69 10.02
C GLY A 40 2.78 10.58 8.50
N THR A 41 3.20 9.46 7.92
CA THR A 41 3.07 9.24 6.47
C THR A 41 1.60 9.16 6.04
N CYS A 42 0.74 8.45 6.78
CA CYS A 42 -0.70 8.42 6.52
C CYS A 42 -1.34 9.83 6.63
N LEU A 43 -0.97 10.61 7.64
CA LEU A 43 -1.45 11.99 7.78
C LEU A 43 -0.97 12.89 6.64
N LYS A 44 0.29 12.73 6.20
CA LYS A 44 0.84 13.47 5.06
C LYS A 44 0.09 13.15 3.76
N ILE A 45 -0.24 11.89 3.52
CA ILE A 45 -1.07 11.46 2.39
C ILE A 45 -2.47 12.09 2.50
N ALA A 46 -3.10 12.02 3.67
CA ALA A 46 -4.43 12.58 3.86
C ALA A 46 -4.46 14.09 3.59
N ARG A 47 -3.51 14.85 4.14
CA ARG A 47 -3.39 16.29 3.89
C ARG A 47 -3.16 16.61 2.43
N PHE A 48 -2.37 15.80 1.72
CA PHE A 48 -2.15 15.96 0.30
C PHE A 48 -3.43 15.75 -0.53
N LEU A 49 -4.30 14.84 -0.11
CA LEU A 49 -5.62 14.64 -0.74
C LEU A 49 -6.60 15.76 -0.39
N GLY A 50 -6.44 16.39 0.78
CA GLY A 50 -7.23 17.53 1.22
C GLY A 50 -7.25 17.68 2.74
N GLU A 51 -7.44 18.90 3.22
CA GLU A 51 -7.38 19.19 4.66
C GLU A 51 -8.52 18.51 5.42
N GLU A 52 -9.69 18.32 4.80
CA GLU A 52 -10.81 17.63 5.46
C GLU A 52 -10.49 16.17 5.79
N TYR A 53 -9.68 15.50 4.96
CA TYR A 53 -9.25 14.13 5.22
C TYR A 53 -8.24 14.07 6.37
N HIS A 54 -7.32 15.03 6.44
CA HIS A 54 -6.38 15.14 7.54
C HIS A 54 -7.11 15.32 8.88
N GLN A 55 -8.08 16.25 8.95
CA GLN A 55 -8.87 16.48 10.16
C GLN A 55 -9.68 15.24 10.56
N ARG A 56 -10.35 14.60 9.59
CA ARG A 56 -11.13 13.39 9.83
C ARG A 56 -10.29 12.24 10.41
N LEU A 57 -9.00 12.18 10.12
CA LEU A 57 -8.09 11.19 10.71
C LEU A 57 -7.69 11.49 12.15
N LEU A 58 -7.73 12.77 12.57
CA LEU A 58 -7.41 13.20 13.93
C LEU A 58 -8.61 13.24 14.86
N ASP A 59 -9.82 13.35 14.31
CA ASP A 59 -11.07 13.33 15.06
C ASP A 59 -11.29 12.02 15.83
N ASN A 60 -12.15 12.07 16.86
CA ASN A 60 -12.64 10.91 17.60
C ASN A 60 -11.52 9.97 18.09
N ASP A 61 -10.51 10.54 18.75
CA ASP A 61 -9.33 9.80 19.26
C ASP A 61 -8.66 8.93 18.17
N GLU A 62 -8.53 9.51 16.96
CA GLU A 62 -7.86 8.88 15.82
C GLU A 62 -8.48 7.54 15.39
N ALA A 63 -9.76 7.29 15.68
CA ALA A 63 -10.41 6.01 15.42
C ALA A 63 -10.32 5.58 13.94
N VAL A 64 -10.41 6.53 13.00
CA VAL A 64 -10.27 6.27 11.56
C VAL A 64 -8.81 5.97 11.20
N LEU A 65 -7.87 6.75 11.74
CA LEU A 65 -6.45 6.56 11.50
C LEU A 65 -5.95 5.21 12.03
N LYS A 66 -6.42 4.78 13.21
CA LYS A 66 -6.13 3.45 13.76
C LYS A 66 -6.56 2.33 12.79
N LYS A 67 -7.76 2.43 12.20
CA LYS A 67 -8.23 1.49 11.17
C LYS A 67 -7.39 1.53 9.89
N VAL A 68 -7.01 2.72 9.43
CA VAL A 68 -6.13 2.86 8.26
C VAL A 68 -4.80 2.18 8.51
N LEU A 69 -4.20 2.38 9.68
CA LEU A 69 -2.92 1.76 10.07
C LEU A 69 -3.03 0.24 10.20
N GLU A 70 -4.14 -0.26 10.71
CA GLU A 70 -4.44 -1.69 10.84
C GLU A 70 -4.61 -2.36 9.47
N TYR A 71 -5.51 -1.84 8.62
CA TYR A 71 -5.82 -2.47 7.33
C TYR A 71 -4.71 -2.32 6.28
N SER A 72 -3.90 -1.26 6.39
CA SER A 72 -2.64 -1.13 5.62
C SER A 72 -1.45 -1.81 6.32
N GLY A 73 -1.69 -2.55 7.39
CA GLY A 73 -0.71 -3.35 8.12
C GLY A 73 -0.26 -4.56 7.32
N LEU A 74 1.03 -4.91 7.47
CA LEU A 74 1.60 -6.09 6.81
C LEU A 74 0.81 -7.36 7.18
N GLU A 75 0.46 -7.50 8.45
CA GLU A 75 -0.26 -8.68 8.97
C GLU A 75 -1.65 -8.79 8.35
N TYR A 76 -2.42 -7.69 8.33
CA TYR A 76 -3.75 -7.66 7.72
C TYR A 76 -3.68 -7.97 6.21
N MET A 77 -2.80 -7.27 5.48
CA MET A 77 -2.63 -7.47 4.03
C MET A 77 -2.20 -8.90 3.68
N LYS A 78 -1.24 -9.47 4.44
CA LYS A 78 -0.82 -10.87 4.25
C LYS A 78 -1.97 -11.84 4.45
N ALA A 79 -2.76 -11.65 5.53
CA ALA A 79 -3.90 -12.50 5.81
C ALA A 79 -4.92 -12.42 4.65
N THR A 80 -5.30 -11.21 4.22
CA THR A 80 -6.24 -11.01 3.10
C THR A 80 -5.75 -11.64 1.80
N VAL A 81 -4.48 -11.45 1.44
CA VAL A 81 -3.90 -12.02 0.22
C VAL A 81 -3.85 -13.55 0.29
N ASN A 82 -3.46 -14.12 1.43
CA ASN A 82 -3.41 -15.57 1.61
C ASN A 82 -4.80 -16.20 1.49
N GLU A 83 -5.84 -15.58 2.07
CA GLU A 83 -7.22 -16.06 1.92
C GLU A 83 -7.69 -15.97 0.47
N PHE A 84 -7.43 -14.84 -0.23
CA PHE A 84 -7.73 -14.71 -1.66
C PHE A 84 -7.07 -15.82 -2.50
N TRP A 85 -5.78 -16.10 -2.27
CA TRP A 85 -5.07 -17.15 -2.99
C TRP A 85 -5.59 -18.54 -2.65
N LYS A 86 -5.98 -18.81 -1.40
CA LYS A 86 -6.63 -20.07 -1.02
C LYS A 86 -7.95 -20.25 -1.79
N GLU A 87 -8.80 -19.24 -1.83
CA GLU A 87 -10.08 -19.29 -2.55
C GLU A 87 -9.88 -19.48 -4.06
N LEU A 88 -8.97 -18.71 -4.66
CA LEU A 88 -8.63 -18.83 -6.08
C LEU A 88 -8.08 -20.22 -6.40
N LEU A 89 -7.16 -20.74 -5.58
CA LEU A 89 -6.62 -22.08 -5.73
C LEU A 89 -7.73 -23.14 -5.61
N MET A 90 -8.62 -23.02 -4.62
CA MET A 90 -9.77 -23.91 -4.44
C MET A 90 -10.74 -23.91 -5.63
N LEU A 91 -10.88 -22.78 -6.32
CA LEU A 91 -11.69 -22.65 -7.53
C LEU A 91 -11.02 -23.31 -8.75
N CYS A 92 -9.70 -23.17 -8.88
CA CYS A 92 -8.93 -23.74 -9.99
C CYS A 92 -8.63 -25.25 -9.84
N LEU A 93 -8.75 -25.81 -8.64
CA LEU A 93 -8.53 -27.24 -8.41
C LEU A 93 -9.69 -28.11 -8.96
N PRO A 94 -9.40 -29.22 -9.63
CA PRO A 94 -10.43 -30.14 -10.15
C PRO A 94 -11.25 -30.72 -8.99
N LYS A 95 -12.58 -30.84 -9.18
CA LYS A 95 -13.55 -31.21 -8.13
C LYS A 95 -13.25 -32.52 -7.37
N LYS A 96 -12.37 -33.39 -7.89
CA LYS A 96 -12.02 -34.70 -7.30
C LYS A 96 -11.09 -34.62 -6.08
N THR A 97 -10.46 -33.47 -5.80
CA THR A 97 -9.60 -33.26 -4.62
C THR A 97 -10.31 -32.58 -3.44
N ARG A 98 -11.59 -32.19 -3.58
CA ARG A 98 -12.35 -31.48 -2.53
C ARG A 98 -12.87 -32.38 -1.39
N SER A 99 -12.84 -33.70 -1.54
CA SER A 99 -13.39 -34.66 -0.56
C SER A 99 -12.32 -35.47 0.18
N GLY A 100 -11.06 -35.01 0.21
CA GLY A 100 -9.93 -35.83 0.66
C GLY A 100 -8.85 -35.08 1.43
N ILE A 101 -9.19 -33.99 2.12
CA ILE A 101 -8.28 -33.32 3.05
C ILE A 101 -8.98 -33.33 4.42
N PRO A 102 -8.36 -33.90 5.48
CA PRO A 102 -8.88 -33.83 6.85
C PRO A 102 -8.94 -32.40 7.38
#